data_AF-S8EAI5-F1
#
_entry.id   AF-S8EAI5-F1
#
_cell.length_a   1.000
_cell.length_b   1.000
_cell.length_c   1.000
_cell.angle_alpha   90.00
_cell.angle_beta   90.00
_cell.angle_gamma   90.00
#
_symmetry.space_group_name_H-M   'P 1'
#
loop_
_entity.id
_entity.type
_entity.pdbx_description
1 polymer ?
#
loop_
_entity_poly.entity_id
_entity_poly.type
_entity_poly.pdbx_seq_one_letter_code
_entity_poly.pdbx_strand_id
1 'polypeptide(L)'
;GMAASHRTRSKAAPTWTVEESLVLVNEICAVESEWRGGGGGGGGATIPSFQKWQQIVDNCNVLEVNRNLNQCKRQWTALQNKYRR
;
A
#
# COMPACT_ATOMS: atom_id res chain seq x y z
N GLY A 1 24.37 -7.68 39.37
CA GLY A 1 23.09 -6.95 39.36
C GLY A 1 22.63 -6.82 37.93
N MET A 2 21.41 -7.28 37.64
CA MET A 2 20.74 -7.05 36.35
C MET A 2 20.21 -5.61 36.30
N ALA A 3 20.43 -4.91 35.19
CA ALA A 3 19.66 -3.71 34.86
C ALA A 3 19.48 -3.59 33.33
N ALA A 4 18.32 -4.09 32.91
CA ALA A 4 17.48 -3.68 31.79
C ALA A 4 18.14 -3.10 30.52
N SER A 5 18.26 -3.94 29.48
CA SER A 5 18.15 -3.47 28.10
C SER A 5 16.74 -2.92 27.88
N HIS A 6 16.61 -1.60 27.74
CA HIS A 6 15.41 -0.95 27.22
C HIS A 6 15.22 -1.35 25.76
N ARG A 7 14.70 -2.55 25.52
CA ARG A 7 14.17 -2.92 24.21
C ARG A 7 12.88 -2.12 24.05
N THR A 8 12.96 -1.00 23.33
CA THR A 8 11.77 -0.45 22.70
C THR A 8 11.25 -1.54 21.77
N ARG A 9 10.21 -2.25 22.21
CA ARG A 9 9.42 -3.10 21.34
C ARG A 9 8.75 -2.13 20.38
N SER A 10 9.46 -1.77 19.32
CA SER A 10 8.90 -1.19 18.10
C SER A 10 7.63 -1.99 17.87
N LYS A 11 6.47 -1.34 18.04
CA LYS A 11 5.19 -1.94 17.70
C LYS A 11 5.32 -2.23 16.21
N ALA A 12 5.65 -3.48 15.87
CA ALA A 12 5.57 -3.93 14.50
C ALA A 12 4.18 -3.48 14.06
N ALA A 13 4.12 -2.57 13.08
CA ALA A 13 2.85 -2.06 12.59
C ALA A 13 1.95 -3.27 12.34
N PRO A 14 0.64 -3.22 12.70
CA PRO A 14 -0.25 -4.36 12.57
C PRO A 14 -0.03 -4.99 11.20
N THR A 15 0.31 -6.29 11.19
CA THR A 15 0.53 -7.04 9.96
C THR A 15 -0.67 -6.85 9.06
N TRP A 16 -0.45 -6.52 7.80
CA TRP A 16 -1.53 -6.39 6.83
C TRP A 16 -2.30 -7.70 6.74
N THR A 17 -3.62 -7.64 6.92
CA THR A 17 -4.46 -8.80 6.66
C THR A 17 -4.56 -9.06 5.15
N VAL A 18 -5.09 -10.24 4.78
CA VAL A 18 -5.33 -10.56 3.37
C VAL A 18 -6.38 -9.60 2.81
N GLU A 19 -7.42 -9.30 3.59
CA GLU A 19 -8.50 -8.39 3.25
C GLU A 19 -7.98 -6.96 3.02
N GLU A 20 -7.18 -6.41 3.95
CA GLU A 20 -6.57 -5.09 3.79
C GLU A 20 -5.67 -5.04 2.54
N SER A 21 -4.93 -6.12 2.27
CA SER A 21 -4.07 -6.21 1.09
C SER A 21 -4.88 -6.26 -0.21
N LEU A 22 -6.02 -6.95 -0.21
CA LEU A 22 -6.93 -7.01 -1.35
C LEU A 22 -7.58 -5.66 -1.63
N VAL A 23 -8.02 -4.94 -0.58
CA VAL A 23 -8.53 -3.57 -0.70
C VAL A 23 -7.47 -2.67 -1.35
N LEU A 24 -6.23 -2.70 -0.86
CA LEU A 24 -5.15 -1.89 -1.44
C LEU A 24 -4.93 -2.20 -2.94
N VAL A 25 -4.92 -3.48 -3.32
CA VAL A 25 -4.73 -3.88 -4.73
C VAL A 25 -5.90 -3.42 -5.59
N ASN A 26 -7.13 -3.58 -5.11
CA ASN A 26 -8.34 -3.16 -5.83
C ASN A 26 -8.35 -1.65 -6.06
N GLU A 27 -8.04 -0.85 -5.03
CA GLU A 27 -7.99 0.60 -5.16
C GLU A 27 -6.86 1.08 -6.07
N ILE A 28 -5.69 0.42 -6.03
CA ILE A 28 -4.61 0.69 -7.00
C ILE A 28 -5.08 0.43 -8.43
N CYS A 29 -5.73 -0.72 -8.69
CA CYS A 29 -6.25 -1.04 -10.01
C CYS A 29 -7.33 -0.05 -10.47
N ALA A 30 -8.27 0.32 -9.60
CA ALA A 30 -9.32 1.28 -9.89
C ALA A 30 -8.72 2.65 -10.25
N VAL A 31 -7.84 3.21 -9.42
CA VAL A 31 -7.19 4.50 -9.67
C VAL A 31 -6.28 4.44 -10.91
N GLU A 32 -5.52 3.37 -11.12
CA GLU A 32 -4.75 3.24 -12.35
C GLU A 32 -5.65 3.22 -13.59
N SER A 33 -6.78 2.51 -13.55
CA SER A 33 -7.72 2.44 -14.68
C SER A 33 -8.38 3.78 -15.00
N GLU A 34 -8.83 4.51 -13.98
CA GLU A 34 -9.43 5.84 -14.11
C GLU A 34 -8.46 6.82 -14.77
N TRP A 35 -7.19 6.80 -14.32
CA TRP A 35 -6.16 7.72 -14.82
C TRP A 35 -5.53 7.26 -16.15
N ARG A 36 -5.69 5.99 -16.53
CA ARG A 36 -5.27 5.43 -17.84
C ARG A 36 -6.33 5.62 -18.92
N GLY A 37 -7.51 6.17 -18.60
CA GLY A 37 -8.58 6.47 -19.57
C GLY A 37 -8.20 7.40 -20.73
N GLY A 38 -6.99 7.97 -20.75
CA GLY A 38 -6.37 8.58 -21.92
C GLY A 38 -5.26 7.72 -22.54
N GLY A 39 -5.61 6.85 -23.50
CA GLY A 39 -4.65 6.20 -24.42
C GLY A 39 -4.16 4.81 -24.00
N GLY A 40 -4.52 3.80 -24.79
CA GLY A 40 -4.31 2.38 -24.51
C GLY A 40 -2.89 1.84 -24.69
N GLY A 41 -2.74 0.58 -24.25
CA GLY A 41 -1.74 -0.37 -24.76
C GLY A 41 -0.42 -0.43 -23.98
N GLY A 42 -0.25 -1.51 -23.21
CA GLY A 42 1.02 -2.23 -23.08
C GLY A 42 2.21 -1.46 -22.51
N GLY A 43 2.42 -1.54 -21.19
CA GLY A 43 3.68 -1.14 -20.58
C GLY A 43 3.63 -1.25 -19.06
N GLY A 44 4.46 -2.13 -18.50
CA GLY A 44 4.50 -2.43 -17.07
C GLY A 44 4.78 -1.22 -16.18
N ALA A 45 4.15 -1.26 -15.00
CA ALA A 45 4.30 -0.39 -13.82
C ALA A 45 3.99 1.11 -14.00
N THR A 46 2.89 1.61 -13.40
CA THR A 46 2.71 3.07 -13.25
C THR A 46 2.18 3.52 -11.89
N ILE A 47 3.07 3.64 -10.92
CA ILE A 47 2.82 4.56 -9.81
C ILE A 47 4.12 5.30 -9.49
N PRO A 48 4.26 6.57 -9.89
CA PRO A 48 4.18 7.62 -8.89
C PRO A 48 3.69 8.98 -9.42
N SER A 49 2.51 9.41 -8.98
CA SER A 49 2.29 10.81 -8.62
C SER A 49 1.89 10.82 -7.14
N PHE A 50 2.25 11.88 -6.41
CA PHE A 50 1.85 12.00 -5.00
C PHE A 50 0.32 12.01 -4.86
N GLN A 51 -0.37 12.68 -5.79
CA GLN A 51 -1.83 12.78 -5.84
C GLN A 51 -2.51 11.42 -6.03
N LYS A 52 -2.02 10.56 -6.94
CA LYS A 52 -2.55 9.18 -7.10
C LYS A 52 -2.43 8.39 -5.80
N TRP A 53 -1.27 8.48 -5.13
CA TRP A 53 -1.08 7.82 -3.84
C TRP A 53 -1.98 8.38 -2.74
N GLN A 54 -2.24 9.68 -2.76
CA GLN A 54 -3.15 10.30 -1.79
C GLN A 54 -4.58 9.81 -2.01
N GLN A 55 -5.07 9.78 -3.26
CA GLN A 55 -6.39 9.25 -3.61
C GLN A 55 -6.54 7.78 -3.17
N ILE A 56 -5.54 6.94 -3.44
CA ILE A 56 -5.54 5.53 -3.01
C ILE A 56 -5.66 5.42 -1.48
N VAL A 57 -4.92 6.22 -0.73
CA VAL A 57 -4.97 6.22 0.75
C VAL A 57 -6.35 6.63 1.24
N ASP A 58 -6.92 7.68 0.66
CA ASP A 58 -8.22 8.19 1.06
C ASP A 58 -9.32 7.16 0.78
N ASN A 59 -9.29 6.49 -0.37
CA ASN A 59 -10.22 5.40 -0.69
C ASN A 59 -10.08 4.20 0.26
N CYS A 60 -8.85 3.76 0.54
CA CYS A 60 -8.60 2.70 1.52
C CYS A 60 -9.17 3.05 2.91
N ASN A 61 -9.01 4.29 3.35
CA ASN A 61 -9.54 4.75 4.65
C ASN A 61 -11.08 4.75 4.67
N VAL A 62 -11.75 5.09 3.56
CA VAL A 62 -13.22 4.97 3.42
C VAL A 62 -13.68 3.52 3.57
N LEU A 63 -12.85 2.56 3.13
CA LEU A 63 -13.08 1.12 3.29
C LEU A 63 -12.53 0.56 4.61
N GLU A 64 -12.32 1.43 5.61
CA GLU A 64 -11.83 1.10 6.95
C GLU A 64 -10.39 0.54 7.02
N VAL A 65 -9.66 0.56 5.90
CA VAL A 65 -8.23 0.23 5.84
C VAL A 65 -7.41 1.48 6.19
N ASN A 66 -7.39 1.79 7.49
CA ASN A 66 -6.79 3.00 8.07
C ASN A 66 -5.25 2.98 8.04
N ARG A 67 -4.68 3.15 6.84
CA ARG A 67 -3.23 3.04 6.56
C ARG A 67 -2.74 4.33 5.92
N ASN A 68 -1.59 4.82 6.36
CA ASN A 68 -1.00 6.02 5.77
C ASN A 68 -0.28 5.73 4.45
N LEU A 69 0.03 6.80 3.71
CA LEU A 69 0.71 6.74 2.41
C LEU A 69 1.98 5.88 2.40
N ASN A 70 2.82 5.98 3.44
CA ASN A 70 4.04 5.19 3.52
C ASN A 70 3.76 3.71 3.78
N GLN A 71 2.73 3.38 4.55
CA GLN A 71 2.30 2.01 4.79
C GLN A 71 1.76 1.36 3.51
N CYS A 72 0.89 2.06 2.77
CA CYS A 72 0.33 1.58 1.50
C CYS A 72 1.45 1.35 0.46
N LYS A 73 2.37 2.31 0.30
CA LYS A 73 3.53 2.16 -0.61
C LYS A 73 4.39 0.95 -0.26
N ARG A 74 4.75 0.78 1.01
CA ARG A 74 5.57 -0.36 1.46
C ARG A 74 4.88 -1.70 1.23
N GLN A 75 3.58 -1.77 1.48
CA GLN A 75 2.82 -2.99 1.25
C GLN A 75 2.74 -3.33 -0.24
N TRP A 76 2.48 -2.34 -1.09
CA TRP A 76 2.48 -2.54 -2.54
C TRP A 76 3.82 -3.08 -3.04
N THR A 77 4.95 -2.47 -2.62
CA THR A 77 6.28 -2.98 -2.97
C THR A 77 6.50 -4.42 -2.45
N ALA A 78 6.05 -4.73 -1.22
CA ALA A 78 6.17 -6.07 -0.67
C ALA A 78 5.36 -7.10 -1.48
N LEU A 79 4.13 -6.76 -1.88
CA LEU A 79 3.29 -7.60 -2.74
C LEU A 79 3.96 -7.83 -4.10
N GLN A 80 4.42 -6.77 -4.76
CA GLN A 80 5.15 -6.88 -6.04
C GLN A 80 6.35 -7.83 -5.91
N ASN A 81 7.17 -7.69 -4.87
CA ASN A 81 8.32 -8.56 -4.65
C ASN A 81 7.94 -10.02 -4.38
N LYS A 82 6.76 -10.28 -3.78
CA LYS A 82 6.27 -11.62 -3.50
C LYS A 82 5.78 -12.34 -4.75
N TYR A 83 5.08 -11.63 -5.64
CA TYR A 83 4.41 -12.21 -6.81
C TYR A 83 5.18 -12.05 -8.14
N ARG A 84 6.27 -11.28 -8.16
CA ARG A 84 7.16 -11.16 -9.32
C ARG A 84 8.30 -12.21 -9.34
N ARG A 85 8.17 -13.26 -8.53
CA ARG A 85 9.07 -14.42 -8.53
C ARG A 85 8.62 -15.44 -9.56
#